data_AF-A0A1H8GXW4-F1
#
_entry.id   AF-A0A1H8GXW4-F1
#
_cell.length_a   1.000
_cell.length_b   1.000
_cell.length_c   1.000
_cell.angle_alpha   90.00
_cell.angle_beta   90.00
_cell.angle_gamma   90.00
#
_symmetry.space_group_name_H-M   'P 1'
#
loop_
_entity.id
_entity.type
_entity.pdbx_description
1 polymer ?
#
loop_
_entity_poly.entity_id
_entity_poly.type
_entity_poly.pdbx_seq_one_letter_code
_entity_poly.pdbx_strand_id
1 'polypeptide(L)'
;MLTESRARQYFPGVPVKEVLGKTIIYNHEQQVTVSGIVADLHYSNSFDWQEFFAVPKGDWYASLWEAFQITDMLFVKLEKGVSGDQVIRQLNQINTTHNKDNFEKFHYKQWYELLPLKEAHFSDVCGAYTRTANKPIMIGLLGVAIFLILLACINYINLSTA
;
A
#
# COMPACT_ATOMS: atom_id res chain seq x y z
N MET A 1 1.31 9.43 -14.81
CA MET A 1 1.83 10.51 -13.94
C MET A 1 3.01 9.98 -13.15
N LEU A 2 3.93 10.85 -12.74
CA LEU A 2 5.14 10.49 -11.96
C LEU A 2 5.22 11.31 -10.68
N THR A 3 5.87 10.79 -9.65
CA THR A 3 6.34 11.63 -8.54
C THR A 3 7.50 12.52 -8.98
N GLU A 4 7.74 13.60 -8.24
CA GLU A 4 8.81 14.56 -8.54
C GLU A 4 10.20 13.89 -8.51
N SER A 5 10.45 13.03 -7.51
CA SER A 5 11.66 12.21 -7.41
C SER A 5 11.85 11.31 -8.63
N ARG A 6 10.81 10.62 -9.08
CA ARG A 6 10.85 9.72 -10.23
C ARG A 6 11.03 10.46 -11.54
N ALA A 7 10.42 11.64 -11.69
CA ALA A 7 10.63 12.51 -12.84
C ALA A 7 12.10 12.96 -12.97
N ARG A 8 12.72 13.37 -11.85
CA ARG A 8 14.16 13.71 -11.81
C ARG A 8 15.05 12.51 -12.16
N GLN A 9 14.66 11.31 -11.73
CA GLN A 9 15.41 10.09 -12.04
C GLN A 9 15.35 9.75 -13.54
N TYR A 10 14.18 9.85 -14.16
CA TYR A 10 13.98 9.51 -15.57
C TYR A 10 14.47 10.59 -16.54
N PHE A 11 14.46 11.86 -16.13
CA PHE A 11 14.90 12.99 -16.94
C PHE A 11 15.95 13.83 -16.21
N PRO A 12 17.17 13.28 -15.99
CA PRO A 12 18.22 13.98 -15.24
C PRO A 12 18.61 15.28 -15.95
N GLY A 13 18.72 16.36 -15.18
CA GLY A 13 19.09 17.70 -15.68
C GLY A 13 17.95 18.46 -16.38
N VAL A 14 16.77 17.87 -16.54
CA VAL A 14 15.60 18.54 -17.11
C VAL A 14 14.77 19.19 -15.99
N PRO A 15 14.42 20.48 -16.09
CA PRO A 15 13.49 21.10 -15.16
C PRO A 15 12.15 20.36 -15.15
N VAL A 16 11.59 20.07 -13.97
CA VAL A 16 10.35 19.28 -13.81
C VAL A 16 9.18 19.80 -14.67
N LYS A 17 9.08 21.12 -14.85
CA LYS A 17 8.06 21.76 -15.69
C LYS A 17 8.15 21.36 -17.17
N GLU A 18 9.33 21.03 -17.65
CA GLU A 18 9.60 20.62 -19.04
C GLU A 18 9.50 19.11 -19.26
N VAL A 19 9.26 18.34 -18.18
CA VAL A 19 9.07 16.88 -18.26
C VAL A 19 7.67 16.52 -18.80
N LEU A 20 6.68 17.40 -18.62
CA LEU A 20 5.33 17.20 -19.14
C LEU A 20 5.34 17.02 -20.66
N GLY A 21 4.59 16.05 -21.16
CA GLY A 21 4.53 15.73 -22.59
C GLY A 21 5.72 14.93 -23.11
N LYS A 22 6.78 14.71 -22.32
CA LYS A 22 7.84 13.77 -22.69
C LYS A 22 7.34 12.33 -22.63
N THR A 23 8.06 11.47 -23.34
CA THR A 23 7.71 10.07 -23.51
C THR A 23 8.66 9.16 -22.74
N ILE A 24 8.12 8.07 -22.20
CA ILE A 24 8.87 6.95 -21.61
C ILE A 24 8.47 5.69 -22.37
N ILE A 25 9.43 4.81 -22.64
CA ILE A 25 9.19 3.51 -23.28
C ILE A 25 9.42 2.43 -22.22
N TYR A 26 8.36 1.72 -21.86
CA TYR A 26 8.41 0.58 -20.95
C TYR A 26 8.53 -0.71 -21.76
N ASN A 27 9.40 -1.62 -21.30
CA ASN A 27 9.61 -2.96 -21.88
C ASN A 27 9.82 -2.96 -23.41
N HIS A 28 10.39 -1.89 -23.97
CA HIS A 28 10.64 -1.67 -25.41
C HIS A 28 9.39 -1.58 -26.31
N GLU A 29 8.18 -1.73 -25.78
CA GLU A 29 6.94 -1.81 -26.57
C GLU A 29 5.93 -0.74 -26.16
N GLN A 30 5.83 -0.44 -24.87
CA GLN A 30 4.79 0.42 -24.35
C GLN A 30 5.28 1.86 -24.23
N GLN A 31 4.93 2.66 -25.22
CA GLN A 31 5.17 4.10 -25.21
C GLN A 31 4.10 4.82 -24.38
N VAL A 32 4.51 5.56 -23.37
CA VAL A 32 3.60 6.38 -22.55
C VAL A 32 4.10 7.82 -22.44
N THR A 33 3.15 8.75 -22.35
CA THR A 33 3.44 10.18 -22.21
C THR A 33 3.24 10.64 -20.77
N VAL A 34 4.16 11.45 -20.26
CA VAL A 34 4.05 12.04 -18.93
C VAL A 34 2.94 13.10 -18.94
N SER A 35 1.79 12.74 -18.37
CA SER A 35 0.61 13.61 -18.29
C SER A 35 0.58 14.53 -17.07
N GLY A 36 1.42 14.28 -16.07
CA GLY A 36 1.39 15.01 -14.82
C GLY A 36 2.52 14.60 -13.89
N ILE A 37 2.96 15.56 -13.07
CA ILE A 37 3.92 15.37 -11.98
C ILE A 37 3.20 15.67 -10.66
N VAL A 38 3.34 14.77 -9.69
CA VAL A 38 2.82 14.95 -8.32
C VAL A 38 3.98 15.13 -7.35
N ALA A 39 3.74 15.87 -6.27
CA ALA A 39 4.73 16.06 -5.21
C ALA A 39 5.08 14.72 -4.53
N ASP A 40 6.32 14.59 -4.08
CA ASP A 40 6.73 13.47 -3.22
C ASP A 40 6.01 13.56 -1.86
N LEU A 41 5.72 12.41 -1.25
CA LEU A 41 5.26 12.35 0.14
C LEU A 41 6.47 12.45 1.06
N HIS A 42 6.68 13.61 1.68
CA HIS A 42 7.86 13.90 2.52
C HIS A 42 7.79 13.33 3.95
N TYR A 43 6.83 12.44 4.24
CA TYR A 43 6.67 11.80 5.54
C TYR A 43 6.73 10.29 5.40
N SER A 44 7.18 9.59 6.45
CA SER A 44 7.22 8.12 6.47
C SER A 44 5.83 7.55 6.26
N ASN A 45 5.68 6.75 5.21
CA ASN A 45 4.41 6.16 4.84
C ASN A 45 4.64 4.84 4.08
N SER A 46 3.58 4.03 3.95
CA SER A 46 3.62 2.74 3.25
C SER A 46 3.29 2.84 1.76
N PHE A 47 3.09 4.03 1.23
CA PHE A 47 2.88 4.29 -0.20
C PHE A 47 4.22 4.66 -0.85
N ASP A 48 4.89 3.65 -1.39
CA ASP A 48 6.17 3.81 -2.10
C ASP A 48 6.00 3.86 -3.63
N TRP A 49 4.76 3.88 -4.14
CA TRP A 49 4.49 4.01 -5.56
C TRP A 49 4.91 5.37 -6.10
N GLN A 50 5.61 5.34 -7.23
CA GLN A 50 6.18 6.53 -7.85
C GLN A 50 5.62 6.83 -9.25
N GLU A 51 4.81 5.91 -9.77
CA GLU A 51 4.29 5.94 -11.12
C GLU A 51 2.81 5.57 -11.08
N PHE A 52 2.00 6.35 -11.78
CA PHE A 52 0.54 6.19 -11.76
C PHE A 52 0.01 6.13 -13.18
N PHE A 53 -0.62 5.01 -13.49
CA PHE A 53 -1.29 4.75 -14.76
C PHE A 53 -2.79 4.85 -14.56
N ALA A 54 -3.49 5.33 -15.60
CA ALA A 54 -4.93 5.24 -15.61
C ALA A 54 -5.31 3.76 -15.71
N VAL A 55 -6.18 3.32 -14.82
CA VAL A 55 -6.77 1.99 -14.88
C VAL A 55 -7.61 1.89 -16.17
N PRO A 56 -7.30 0.98 -17.10
CA PRO A 56 -8.00 0.87 -18.37
C PRO A 56 -9.46 0.46 -18.15
N LYS A 57 -10.39 1.06 -18.89
CA LYS A 57 -11.83 0.79 -18.73
C LYS A 57 -12.25 -0.62 -19.20
N GLY A 58 -11.41 -1.30 -19.99
CA GLY A 58 -11.78 -2.54 -20.70
C GLY A 58 -11.82 -3.81 -19.86
N ASP A 59 -11.07 -3.86 -18.75
CA ASP A 59 -10.84 -5.12 -18.02
C ASP A 59 -11.81 -5.37 -16.84
N TRP A 60 -12.67 -4.40 -16.51
CA TRP A 60 -13.55 -4.45 -15.33
C TRP A 60 -14.95 -4.99 -15.61
N TYR A 61 -15.34 -5.07 -16.88
CA TYR A 61 -16.71 -5.40 -17.26
C TYR A 61 -16.91 -6.92 -17.46
N ALA A 62 -17.47 -7.53 -16.42
CA ALA A 62 -18.59 -8.48 -16.49
C ALA A 62 -18.37 -9.99 -16.18
N SER A 63 -17.16 -10.54 -16.03
CA SER A 63 -17.05 -12.00 -15.87
C SER A 63 -16.08 -12.54 -14.82
N LEU A 64 -15.36 -11.69 -14.08
CA LEU A 64 -14.29 -12.14 -13.16
C LEU A 64 -14.64 -12.06 -11.68
N TRP A 65 -15.91 -12.21 -11.32
CA TRP A 65 -16.28 -12.46 -9.91
C TRP A 65 -15.68 -13.77 -9.38
N GLU A 66 -15.38 -14.70 -10.30
CA GLU A 66 -14.72 -15.99 -10.09
C GLU A 66 -13.20 -15.91 -9.83
N ALA A 67 -12.60 -14.71 -9.85
CA ALA A 67 -11.17 -14.57 -9.68
C ALA A 67 -10.74 -14.96 -8.25
N PHE A 68 -10.05 -16.09 -8.13
CA PHE A 68 -9.43 -16.56 -6.88
C PHE A 68 -8.20 -15.75 -6.46
N GLN A 69 -7.70 -14.88 -7.33
CA GLN A 69 -6.53 -14.03 -7.09
C GLN A 69 -6.93 -12.57 -7.26
N ILE A 70 -6.85 -11.84 -6.15
CA ILE A 70 -6.92 -10.38 -6.15
C ILE A 70 -5.47 -9.91 -6.29
N THR A 71 -5.14 -9.18 -7.35
CA THR A 71 -3.83 -8.54 -7.50
C THR A 71 -3.87 -7.03 -7.18
N ASP A 72 -5.08 -6.51 -6.95
CA ASP A 72 -5.34 -5.09 -6.79
C ASP A 72 -5.63 -4.73 -5.34
N MET A 73 -5.14 -3.57 -4.90
CA MET A 73 -5.44 -3.04 -3.57
C MET A 73 -6.57 -2.00 -3.66
N LEU A 74 -7.71 -2.31 -3.04
CA LEU A 74 -8.86 -1.42 -2.98
C LEU A 74 -8.82 -0.54 -1.72
N PHE A 75 -8.80 0.77 -1.92
CA PHE A 75 -8.95 1.74 -0.83
C PHE A 75 -10.36 2.32 -0.84
N VAL A 76 -11.01 2.33 0.33
CA VAL A 76 -12.35 2.90 0.50
C VAL A 76 -12.28 4.04 1.51
N LYS A 77 -12.77 5.22 1.11
CA LYS A 77 -12.92 6.37 2.00
C LYS A 77 -14.38 6.46 2.42
N LEU A 78 -14.63 6.31 3.72
CA LEU A 78 -15.99 6.41 4.28
C LEU A 78 -16.39 7.87 4.48
N GLU A 79 -17.66 8.18 4.23
CA GLU A 79 -18.24 9.47 4.60
C GLU A 79 -18.37 9.61 6.12
N LYS A 80 -18.43 10.86 6.59
CA LYS A 80 -18.54 11.15 8.03
C LYS A 80 -19.84 10.56 8.59
N GLY A 81 -19.73 9.73 9.61
CA GLY A 81 -20.88 9.09 10.26
C GLY A 81 -21.28 7.73 9.66
N VAL A 82 -20.68 7.32 8.55
CA VAL A 82 -20.87 5.96 8.00
C VAL A 82 -19.96 4.99 8.74
N SER A 83 -20.54 3.89 9.26
CA SER A 83 -19.75 2.86 9.94
C SER A 83 -19.11 1.90 8.93
N GLY A 84 -17.88 1.46 9.22
CA GLY A 84 -17.21 0.43 8.42
C GLY A 84 -18.02 -0.86 8.35
N ASP A 85 -18.66 -1.25 9.45
CA ASP A 85 -19.49 -2.45 9.51
C ASP A 85 -20.69 -2.39 8.55
N GLN A 86 -21.30 -1.22 8.37
CA GLN A 86 -22.39 -1.06 7.42
C GLN A 86 -21.91 -1.24 5.97
N VAL A 87 -20.72 -0.72 5.67
CA VAL A 87 -20.13 -0.82 4.33
C VAL A 87 -19.70 -2.25 4.04
N ILE A 88 -19.04 -2.92 4.99
CA ILE A 88 -18.56 -4.29 4.78
C ILE A 88 -19.71 -5.29 4.65
N ARG A 89 -20.83 -5.07 5.37
CA ARG A 89 -22.05 -5.86 5.18
C ARG A 89 -22.59 -5.73 3.75
N GLN A 90 -22.66 -4.51 3.21
CA GLN A 90 -23.11 -4.27 1.84
C GLN A 90 -22.17 -4.92 0.82
N LEU A 91 -20.85 -4.76 0.99
CA LEU A 91 -19.86 -5.39 0.10
C LEU A 91 -19.96 -6.91 0.13
N ASN A 92 -20.14 -7.51 1.30
CA ASN A 92 -20.30 -8.96 1.43
C ASN A 92 -21.64 -9.48 0.90
N GLN A 93 -22.70 -8.68 0.96
CA GLN A 93 -23.97 -9.01 0.30
C GLN A 93 -23.82 -9.03 -1.22
N ILE A 94 -23.12 -8.04 -1.79
CA ILE A 94 -22.79 -7.99 -3.22
C ILE A 94 -21.96 -9.21 -3.60
N ASN A 95 -20.88 -9.50 -2.85
CA ASN A 95 -20.03 -10.66 -3.07
C ASN A 95 -20.84 -11.97 -3.09
N THR A 96 -21.68 -12.18 -2.08
CA THR A 96 -22.52 -13.37 -1.98
C THR A 96 -23.48 -13.47 -3.17
N THR A 97 -24.07 -12.36 -3.61
CA THR A 97 -25.01 -12.34 -4.74
C THR A 97 -24.33 -12.76 -6.03
N HIS A 98 -23.11 -12.30 -6.28
CA HIS A 98 -22.38 -12.59 -7.51
C HIS A 98 -21.62 -13.93 -7.51
N ASN A 99 -21.24 -14.45 -6.34
CA ASN A 99 -20.43 -15.66 -6.20
C ASN A 99 -21.17 -16.87 -5.62
N LYS A 100 -22.49 -16.77 -5.41
CA LYS A 100 -23.29 -17.84 -4.80
C LYS A 100 -23.08 -19.20 -5.45
N ASP A 101 -23.22 -19.26 -6.77
CA ASP A 101 -23.13 -20.52 -7.53
C ASP A 101 -21.73 -21.14 -7.39
N ASN A 102 -20.69 -20.32 -7.31
CA ASN A 102 -19.31 -20.78 -7.11
C ASN A 102 -19.06 -21.27 -5.68
N PHE A 103 -19.58 -20.57 -4.67
CA PHE A 103 -19.51 -21.01 -3.28
C PHE A 103 -20.18 -22.36 -3.07
N GLU A 104 -21.34 -22.58 -3.72
CA GLU A 104 -22.06 -23.84 -3.67
C GLU A 104 -21.34 -24.95 -4.46
N LYS A 105 -20.89 -24.67 -5.68
CA LYS A 105 -20.23 -25.64 -6.56
C LYS A 105 -18.88 -26.14 -6.03
N PHE A 106 -18.08 -25.23 -5.46
CA PHE A 106 -16.71 -25.54 -5.00
C PHE A 106 -16.60 -25.64 -3.48
N HIS A 107 -17.71 -25.56 -2.75
CA HIS A 107 -17.78 -25.71 -1.29
C HIS A 107 -16.84 -24.80 -0.49
N TYR A 108 -16.73 -23.54 -0.89
CA TYR A 108 -15.94 -22.52 -0.17
C TYR A 108 -16.78 -21.28 0.14
N LYS A 109 -16.24 -20.41 1.00
CA LYS A 109 -16.79 -19.08 1.26
C LYS A 109 -15.67 -18.07 1.23
N GLN A 110 -15.99 -16.89 0.71
CA GLN A 110 -15.11 -15.73 0.73
C GLN A 110 -15.88 -14.53 1.25
N TRP A 111 -15.20 -13.67 1.99
CA TRP A 111 -15.72 -12.39 2.43
C TRP A 111 -14.61 -11.36 2.41
N TYR A 112 -15.02 -10.10 2.39
CA TYR A 112 -14.16 -8.96 2.55
C TYR A 112 -14.18 -8.49 4.00
N GLU A 113 -13.06 -7.92 4.41
CA GLU A 113 -12.90 -7.20 5.68
C GLU A 113 -12.34 -5.80 5.41
N LEU A 114 -12.62 -4.86 6.31
CA LEU A 114 -12.00 -3.54 6.27
C LEU A 114 -10.79 -3.52 7.18
N LEU A 115 -9.64 -3.20 6.61
CA LEU A 115 -8.43 -2.93 7.36
C LEU A 115 -8.25 -1.41 7.52
N PRO A 116 -8.26 -0.87 8.74
CA PRO A 116 -7.94 0.53 8.96
C PRO A 116 -6.55 0.89 8.40
N LEU A 117 -6.44 1.99 7.65
CA LEU A 117 -5.18 2.36 6.99
C LEU A 117 -4.01 2.53 7.98
N LYS A 118 -4.29 2.97 9.22
CA LYS A 118 -3.31 3.11 10.30
C LYS A 118 -2.69 1.77 10.75
N GLU A 119 -3.37 0.66 10.50
CA GLU A 119 -2.95 -0.69 10.88
C GLU A 119 -2.24 -1.41 9.73
N ALA A 120 -2.38 -0.93 8.48
CA ALA A 120 -1.85 -1.57 7.29
C ALA A 120 -0.34 -1.86 7.36
N HIS A 121 0.45 -0.93 7.91
CA HIS A 121 1.90 -1.11 8.03
C HIS A 121 2.30 -2.30 8.92
N PHE A 122 1.44 -2.71 9.86
CA PHE A 122 1.70 -3.81 10.79
C PHE A 122 0.85 -5.05 10.50
N SER A 123 0.11 -5.05 9.39
CA SER A 123 -0.79 -6.14 9.01
C SER A 123 -0.07 -7.15 8.14
N ASP A 124 -0.13 -8.43 8.50
CA ASP A 124 0.45 -9.51 7.69
C ASP A 124 -0.28 -9.66 6.35
N VAL A 125 -1.56 -9.28 6.28
CA VAL A 125 -2.39 -9.37 5.06
C VAL A 125 -1.89 -8.44 3.95
N CYS A 126 -1.29 -7.30 4.32
CA CYS A 126 -0.76 -6.34 3.36
C CYS A 126 0.67 -6.65 2.90
N GLY A 127 1.36 -7.61 3.52
CA GLY A 127 2.78 -7.88 3.28
C GLY A 127 3.13 -8.29 1.84
N ALA A 128 2.15 -8.78 1.07
CA ALA A 128 2.33 -9.11 -0.34
C ALA A 128 2.34 -7.88 -1.27
N TYR A 129 1.77 -6.74 -0.85
CA TYR A 129 1.56 -5.56 -1.69
C TYR A 129 2.36 -4.34 -1.26
N THR A 130 2.74 -4.28 0.02
CA THR A 130 3.51 -3.18 0.60
C THR A 130 4.46 -3.71 1.65
N ARG A 131 5.50 -2.92 1.93
CA ARG A 131 6.38 -3.17 3.08
C ARG A 131 5.61 -3.09 4.40
N THR A 132 5.66 -4.16 5.17
CA THR A 132 5.07 -4.24 6.51
C THR A 132 6.15 -4.50 7.57
N ALA A 133 5.80 -4.27 8.83
CA ALA A 133 6.65 -4.51 9.98
C ALA A 133 5.92 -5.37 11.01
N ASN A 134 6.64 -6.29 11.66
CA ASN A 134 6.07 -7.08 12.74
C ASN A 134 6.10 -6.27 14.04
N LYS A 135 4.92 -5.87 14.52
CA LYS A 135 4.78 -4.97 15.69
C LYS A 135 5.34 -5.58 16.99
N PRO A 136 5.06 -6.85 17.35
CA PRO A 136 5.69 -7.49 18.51
C PRO A 136 7.22 -7.50 18.45
N ILE A 137 7.81 -7.87 17.31
CA ILE A 137 9.27 -7.91 17.13
C ILE A 137 9.85 -6.50 17.28
N MET A 138 9.22 -5.50 16.65
CA MET A 138 9.64 -4.10 16.75
C MET A 138 9.65 -3.61 18.21
N ILE A 139 8.60 -3.93 18.99
CA ILE A 139 8.53 -3.59 20.42
C ILE A 139 9.59 -4.33 21.22
N GLY A 140 9.83 -5.61 20.93
CA GLY A 140 10.89 -6.40 21.56
C GLY A 140 12.28 -5.82 21.34
N LEU A 141 12.60 -5.46 20.09
CA LEU A 141 13.86 -4.80 19.74
C LEU A 141 14.02 -3.44 20.44
N LEU A 142 12.94 -2.66 20.53
CA LEU A 142 12.94 -1.39 21.28
C LEU A 142 13.25 -1.62 22.76
N GLY A 143 12.66 -2.65 23.37
CA GLY A 143 12.96 -3.04 24.76
C GLY A 143 14.43 -3.39 24.97
N VAL A 144 15.02 -4.18 24.06
CA VAL A 144 16.45 -4.51 24.09
C VAL A 144 17.32 -3.26 23.95
N ALA A 145 16.99 -2.36 23.02
CA ALA A 145 17.73 -1.11 22.82
C ALA A 145 17.73 -0.23 24.08
N ILE A 146 16.57 -0.07 24.74
CA ILE A 146 16.46 0.69 25.99
C ILE A 146 17.31 0.04 27.09
N PHE A 147 17.26 -1.29 27.22
CA PHE A 147 18.06 -2.02 28.20
C PHE A 147 19.56 -1.83 27.99
N LEU A 148 20.03 -1.89 26.73
CA LEU A 148 21.43 -1.65 26.39
C LEU A 148 21.87 -0.21 26.70
N ILE A 149 21.02 0.78 26.44
CA ILE A 149 21.30 2.18 26.79
C ILE A 149 21.44 2.34 28.31
N LEU A 150 20.55 1.72 29.10
CA LEU A 150 20.63 1.77 30.57
C LEU A 150 21.91 1.11 31.10
N LEU A 151 22.28 -0.06 30.56
CA LEU A 151 23.54 -0.72 30.92
C LEU A 151 24.75 0.14 30.59
N ALA A 152 24.76 0.78 29.42
CA ALA A 152 25.84 1.67 29.01
C ALA A 152 25.95 2.88 29.96
N CYS A 153 24.83 3.50 30.34
CA CYS A 153 24.82 4.60 31.30
C CYS A 153 25.34 4.19 32.68
N ILE A 154 24.90 3.05 33.21
CA ILE A 154 25.38 2.54 34.51
C ILE A 154 26.88 2.27 34.46
N ASN A 155 27.35 1.60 33.40
CA ASN A 155 28.76 1.31 33.22
C ASN A 155 29.60 2.60 33.10
N TYR A 156 29.10 3.60 32.39
CA TYR A 156 29.74 4.90 32.25
C TYR A 156 29.88 5.64 33.59
N ILE A 157 28.81 5.70 34.40
CA ILE A 157 28.87 6.32 35.74
C ILE A 157 29.90 5.62 36.60
N ASN A 158 29.90 4.28 36.59
CA ASN A 158 30.84 3.46 37.34
C ASN A 158 32.30 3.73 36.94
N LEU A 159 32.58 3.84 35.64
CA LEU A 159 33.91 4.22 35.11
C LEU A 159 34.30 5.67 35.44
N SER A 160 33.36 6.60 35.53
CA SER A 160 33.63 8.02 35.83
C SER A 160 33.75 8.35 37.31
N THR A 161 33.30 7.43 38.18
CA THR A 161 33.35 7.59 39.65
C THR A 161 34.55 6.85 40.28
N ALA A 162 35.14 5.89 39.54
CA ALA A 162 36.37 5.20 39.92
C ALA A 162 37.62 6.00 39.53
#